data_AF-A0A7J2HZ18-F1
#
_entry.id   AF-A0A7J2HZ18-F1
#
_cell.length_a   1.000
_cell.length_b   1.000
_cell.length_c   1.000
_cell.angle_alpha   90.00
_cell.angle_beta   90.00
_cell.angle_gamma   90.00
#
_symmetry.space_group_name_H-M   'P 1'
#
loop_
_entity.id
_entity.type
_entity.pdbx_description
1 polymer ?
#
loop_
_entity_poly.entity_id
_entity_poly.type
_entity_poly.pdbx_seq_one_letter_code
_entity_poly.pdbx_strand_id
1 'polypeptide(L)'
;MIPINAPQIGKEEIDAVVKVLESGILTHGLGAGPTVTKFEKKFAKFMGAKHAIAVNTGTAALHLALAAANLKTGDEVILPSFTFVATAEVVVMAGAKPVFVDVNPETYNISPEKIEKAITKKTRAIMPVDLYGLPADMQPIKEIAEKHGLLIIEDAAQAHGAKYKGKPPGAFADAACWSFYASKNITTGEGGMVTTNDDELAEKMRFMRSHGEKEKYKSLMLGHN
;
A
#
# COMPACT_ATOMS: atom_id res chain seq x y z
N MET A 1 3.64 -31.78 -11.88
CA MET A 1 4.08 -30.37 -11.80
C MET A 1 3.72 -29.89 -10.40
N ILE A 2 4.67 -29.31 -9.65
CA ILE A 2 4.41 -28.74 -8.32
C ILE A 2 4.26 -27.22 -8.50
N PRO A 3 3.09 -26.63 -8.23
CA PRO A 3 2.89 -25.19 -8.39
C PRO A 3 3.63 -24.42 -7.28
N ILE A 4 4.14 -23.22 -7.62
CA ILE A 4 4.80 -22.32 -6.65
C ILE A 4 3.77 -21.77 -5.65
N ASN A 5 2.54 -21.50 -6.10
CA ASN A 5 1.44 -21.00 -5.29
C ASN A 5 0.11 -21.63 -5.71
N ALA A 6 -0.78 -21.88 -4.75
CA ALA A 6 -2.16 -22.30 -4.98
C ALA A 6 -3.07 -21.62 -3.95
N PRO A 7 -4.07 -20.81 -4.37
CA PRO A 7 -4.96 -20.14 -3.43
C PRO A 7 -5.82 -21.17 -2.69
N GLN A 8 -6.01 -20.95 -1.39
CA GLN A 8 -6.88 -21.78 -0.55
C GLN A 8 -8.26 -21.13 -0.48
N ILE A 9 -9.20 -21.63 -1.28
CA ILE A 9 -10.59 -21.17 -1.33
C ILE A 9 -11.47 -22.30 -0.82
N GLY A 10 -12.10 -22.09 0.33
CA GLY A 10 -13.05 -23.00 0.95
C GLY A 10 -14.49 -22.59 0.74
N LYS A 11 -15.39 -23.29 1.44
CA LYS A 11 -16.82 -23.01 1.42
C LYS A 11 -17.14 -21.61 1.98
N GLU A 12 -16.39 -21.15 2.97
CA GLU A 12 -16.61 -19.85 3.60
C GLU A 12 -16.41 -18.68 2.62
N GLU A 13 -15.38 -18.75 1.78
CA GLU A 13 -15.12 -17.75 0.74
C GLU A 13 -16.20 -17.77 -0.35
N ILE A 14 -16.63 -18.96 -0.77
CA ILE A 14 -17.70 -19.14 -1.77
C ILE A 14 -19.02 -18.59 -1.25
N ASP A 15 -19.42 -18.98 -0.04
CA ASP A 15 -20.66 -18.52 0.59
C ASP A 15 -20.63 -16.99 0.81
N ALA A 16 -19.46 -16.41 1.10
CA ALA A 16 -19.31 -14.96 1.22
C ALA A 16 -19.56 -14.23 -0.10
N VAL A 17 -19.10 -14.77 -1.23
CA VAL A 17 -19.38 -14.22 -2.57
C VAL A 17 -20.86 -14.36 -2.91
N VAL A 18 -21.43 -15.55 -2.73
CA VAL A 18 -22.86 -15.82 -2.99
C VAL A 18 -23.74 -14.85 -2.21
N LYS A 19 -23.45 -14.64 -0.92
CA LYS A 19 -24.19 -13.71 -0.07
C LYS A 19 -24.16 -12.27 -0.60
N VAL A 20 -23.04 -11.81 -1.18
CA VAL A 20 -22.98 -10.48 -1.81
C VAL A 20 -23.89 -10.42 -3.03
N LEU A 21 -23.84 -11.45 -3.89
CA LEU A 21 -24.69 -11.53 -5.08
C LEU A 21 -26.18 -11.57 -4.73
N GLU A 22 -26.58 -12.39 -3.76
CA GLU A 22 -27.96 -12.52 -3.28
C GLU A 22 -28.47 -11.23 -2.61
N SER A 23 -27.59 -10.43 -1.99
CA SER A 23 -27.99 -9.18 -1.35
C SER A 23 -28.44 -8.09 -2.33
N GLY A 24 -28.05 -8.20 -3.62
CA GLY A 24 -28.26 -7.15 -4.62
C GLY A 24 -27.39 -5.89 -4.44
N ILE A 25 -26.53 -5.84 -3.41
CA ILE A 25 -25.67 -4.68 -3.12
C ILE A 25 -24.23 -5.00 -3.55
N LEU A 26 -23.88 -4.60 -4.77
CA LEU A 26 -22.53 -4.77 -5.32
C LEU A 26 -21.59 -3.61 -4.96
N THR A 27 -22.12 -2.40 -4.83
CA THR A 27 -21.37 -1.18 -4.46
C THR A 27 -22.28 -0.11 -3.85
N HIS A 28 -21.70 0.97 -3.36
CA HIS A 28 -22.40 2.20 -2.94
C HIS A 28 -21.85 3.41 -3.69
N GLY A 29 -22.54 4.55 -3.57
CA GLY A 29 -22.26 5.77 -4.34
C GLY A 29 -20.88 6.41 -4.15
N LEU A 30 -20.09 5.97 -3.17
CA LEU A 30 -18.72 6.44 -2.90
C LEU A 30 -17.68 5.30 -2.93
N GLY A 31 -17.93 4.27 -3.74
CA GLY A 31 -16.93 3.25 -4.05
C GLY A 31 -16.63 2.23 -2.94
N ALA A 32 -17.47 2.09 -1.91
CA ALA A 32 -17.33 1.04 -0.90
C ALA A 32 -18.67 0.48 -0.42
N GLY A 33 -18.94 -0.78 -0.77
CA GLY A 33 -20.08 -1.55 -0.26
C GLY A 33 -19.93 -1.97 1.23
N PRO A 34 -20.95 -2.63 1.81
CA PRO A 34 -20.93 -3.06 3.21
C PRO A 34 -19.83 -4.10 3.48
N THR A 35 -19.61 -5.04 2.54
CA THR A 35 -18.56 -6.07 2.65
C THR A 35 -17.17 -5.46 2.61
N VAL A 36 -16.93 -4.49 1.71
CA VAL A 36 -15.67 -3.74 1.63
C VAL A 36 -15.42 -2.98 2.93
N THR A 37 -16.41 -2.24 3.43
CA THR A 37 -16.30 -1.50 4.70
C THR A 37 -16.01 -2.42 5.89
N LYS A 38 -16.62 -3.60 5.92
CA LYS A 38 -16.36 -4.61 6.95
C LYS A 38 -14.93 -5.16 6.85
N PHE A 39 -14.45 -5.39 5.63
CA PHE A 39 -13.08 -5.86 5.40
C PHE A 39 -12.05 -4.81 5.82
N GLU A 40 -12.23 -3.54 5.43
CA GLU A 40 -11.39 -2.41 5.87
C GLU A 40 -11.28 -2.36 7.39
N LYS A 41 -12.40 -2.37 8.12
CA LYS A 41 -12.40 -2.34 9.59
C LYS A 41 -11.64 -3.51 10.21
N LYS A 42 -11.83 -4.72 9.68
CA LYS A 42 -11.13 -5.92 10.15
C LYS A 42 -9.63 -5.84 9.84
N PHE A 43 -9.26 -5.37 8.67
CA PHE A 43 -7.88 -5.27 8.23
C PHE A 43 -7.12 -4.19 8.99
N ALA A 44 -7.72 -3.01 9.21
CA ALA A 44 -7.21 -1.95 10.06
C ALA A 44 -6.89 -2.49 11.47
N LYS A 45 -7.84 -3.23 12.07
CA LYS A 45 -7.63 -3.89 13.37
C LYS A 45 -6.51 -4.93 13.33
N PHE A 46 -6.43 -5.75 12.29
CA PHE A 46 -5.40 -6.78 12.13
C PHE A 46 -4.00 -6.17 12.01
N MET A 47 -3.87 -5.04 11.32
CA MET A 47 -2.62 -4.28 11.17
C MET A 47 -2.37 -3.25 12.28
N GLY A 48 -3.27 -3.13 13.26
CA GLY A 48 -3.15 -2.11 14.31
C GLY A 48 -3.12 -0.66 13.79
N ALA A 49 -3.74 -0.39 12.64
CA ALA A 49 -3.84 0.93 12.03
C ALA A 49 -5.22 1.56 12.32
N LYS A 50 -5.30 2.89 12.34
CA LYS A 50 -6.59 3.60 12.47
C LYS A 50 -7.46 3.43 11.22
N HIS A 51 -6.85 3.50 10.04
CA HIS A 51 -7.54 3.50 8.76
C HIS A 51 -7.07 2.36 7.87
N ALA A 52 -8.01 1.81 7.11
CA ALA A 52 -7.76 0.94 5.98
C ALA A 52 -8.68 1.36 4.82
N ILE A 53 -8.13 1.42 3.61
CA ILE A 53 -8.80 1.85 2.37
C ILE A 53 -8.57 0.78 1.32
N ALA A 54 -9.62 0.02 1.01
CA ALA A 54 -9.54 -1.05 0.02
C ALA A 54 -9.59 -0.49 -1.40
N VAL A 55 -8.81 -1.09 -2.31
CA VAL A 55 -8.73 -0.75 -3.73
C VAL A 55 -8.66 -2.03 -4.58
N ASN A 56 -8.72 -1.89 -5.90
CA ASN A 56 -8.83 -3.01 -6.83
C ASN A 56 -7.54 -3.81 -7.03
N THR A 57 -6.36 -3.27 -6.74
CA THR A 57 -5.06 -3.97 -6.88
C THR A 57 -4.02 -3.42 -5.90
N GLY A 58 -2.94 -4.18 -5.68
CA GLY A 58 -1.78 -3.68 -4.92
C GLY A 58 -1.08 -2.48 -5.59
N THR A 59 -1.02 -2.47 -6.92
CA THR A 59 -0.50 -1.33 -7.70
C THR A 59 -1.35 -0.08 -7.46
N ALA A 60 -2.68 -0.20 -7.48
CA ALA A 60 -3.56 0.92 -7.15
C ALA A 60 -3.39 1.40 -5.71
N ALA A 61 -3.03 0.52 -4.77
CA ALA A 61 -2.78 0.90 -3.38
C ALA A 61 -1.54 1.81 -3.28
N LEU A 62 -0.44 1.39 -3.90
CA LEU A 62 0.80 2.18 -3.97
C LEU A 62 0.57 3.52 -4.69
N HIS A 63 -0.13 3.49 -5.82
CA HIS A 63 -0.45 4.71 -6.57
C HIS A 63 -1.31 5.68 -5.75
N LEU A 64 -2.35 5.18 -5.08
CA LEU A 64 -3.24 5.99 -4.25
C LEU A 64 -2.49 6.63 -3.07
N ALA A 65 -1.60 5.88 -2.41
CA ALA A 65 -0.78 6.39 -1.31
C ALA A 65 0.16 7.51 -1.79
N LEU A 66 0.83 7.34 -2.93
CA LEU A 66 1.69 8.37 -3.53
C LEU A 66 0.92 9.60 -4.02
N ALA A 67 -0.25 9.40 -4.64
CA ALA A 67 -1.11 10.50 -5.08
C ALA A 67 -1.60 11.34 -3.90
N ALA A 68 -2.01 10.69 -2.80
CA ALA A 68 -2.44 11.36 -1.58
C ALA A 68 -1.28 12.06 -0.83
N ALA A 69 -0.05 11.56 -0.97
CA ALA A 69 1.17 12.22 -0.50
C ALA A 69 1.50 13.53 -1.25
N ASN A 70 0.74 13.86 -2.31
CA ASN A 70 0.80 15.14 -3.03
C ASN A 70 2.18 15.45 -3.64
N LEU A 71 2.88 14.40 -4.10
CA LEU A 71 4.12 14.53 -4.84
C LEU A 71 3.94 15.42 -6.08
N LYS A 72 5.01 16.14 -6.43
CA LYS A 72 5.06 17.03 -7.58
C LYS A 72 5.93 16.45 -8.67
N THR A 73 5.66 16.87 -9.90
CA THR A 73 6.48 16.48 -11.04
C THR A 73 7.96 16.79 -10.78
N GLY A 74 8.80 15.77 -10.91
CA GLY A 74 10.23 15.88 -10.67
C GLY A 74 10.68 15.75 -9.21
N ASP A 75 9.78 15.53 -8.25
CA ASP A 75 10.15 15.01 -6.93
C ASP A 75 10.76 13.61 -7.08
N GLU A 76 11.58 13.21 -6.11
CA GLU A 76 12.28 11.92 -6.09
C GLU A 76 11.74 11.01 -4.99
N VAL A 77 11.54 9.73 -5.34
CA VAL A 77 11.18 8.67 -4.39
C VAL A 77 12.30 7.63 -4.38
N ILE A 78 12.87 7.37 -3.20
CA ILE A 78 13.91 6.37 -3.02
C ILE A 78 13.27 4.99 -2.84
N LEU A 79 13.74 3.97 -3.56
CA LEU A 79 13.20 2.62 -3.51
C LEU A 79 14.27 1.57 -3.90
N PRO A 80 14.13 0.29 -3.54
CA PRO A 80 15.07 -0.74 -3.97
C PRO A 80 15.02 -0.98 -5.48
N SER A 81 16.17 -1.28 -6.09
CA SER A 81 16.21 -1.77 -7.49
C SER A 81 15.71 -3.21 -7.63
N PHE A 82 15.77 -4.00 -6.56
CA PHE A 82 15.31 -5.38 -6.52
C PHE A 82 13.92 -5.45 -5.86
N THR A 83 12.88 -5.32 -6.69
CA THR A 83 11.47 -5.36 -6.29
C THR A 83 10.59 -5.77 -7.48
N PHE A 84 9.28 -5.92 -7.25
CA PHE A 84 8.32 -6.01 -8.33
C PHE A 84 8.13 -4.64 -9.02
N VAL A 85 7.97 -4.65 -10.34
CA VAL A 85 8.01 -3.43 -11.18
C VAL A 85 6.98 -2.36 -10.78
N ALA A 86 5.83 -2.76 -10.22
CA ALA A 86 4.79 -1.85 -9.76
C ALA A 86 5.31 -0.78 -8.77
N THR A 87 6.27 -1.12 -7.92
CA THR A 87 6.88 -0.19 -6.94
C THR A 87 7.51 1.02 -7.66
N ALA A 88 8.19 0.82 -8.80
CA ALA A 88 8.79 1.89 -9.58
C ALA A 88 7.78 2.55 -10.54
N GLU A 89 6.87 1.78 -11.12
CA GLU A 89 5.84 2.26 -12.05
C GLU A 89 4.96 3.33 -11.39
N VAL A 90 4.49 3.10 -10.16
CA VAL A 90 3.60 4.05 -9.47
C VAL A 90 4.29 5.36 -9.12
N VAL A 91 5.61 5.36 -8.91
CA VAL A 91 6.41 6.58 -8.76
C VAL A 91 6.38 7.40 -10.04
N VAL A 92 6.58 6.75 -11.18
CA VAL A 92 6.52 7.40 -12.50
C VAL A 92 5.10 7.88 -12.83
N MET A 93 4.08 7.08 -12.53
CA MET A 93 2.66 7.46 -12.72
C MET A 93 2.29 8.69 -11.89
N ALA A 94 2.85 8.84 -10.68
CA ALA A 94 2.69 10.03 -9.85
C ALA A 94 3.46 11.27 -10.37
N GLY A 95 4.20 11.15 -11.49
CA GLY A 95 5.02 12.21 -12.07
C GLY A 95 6.37 12.41 -11.36
N ALA A 96 6.68 11.56 -10.38
CA ALA A 96 7.94 11.59 -9.65
C ALA A 96 9.01 10.73 -10.36
N LYS A 97 10.25 10.86 -9.90
CA LYS A 97 11.41 10.13 -10.43
C LYS A 97 11.83 9.04 -9.43
N PRO A 98 11.88 7.76 -9.83
CA PRO A 98 12.46 6.71 -9.01
C PRO A 98 13.97 6.92 -8.84
N VAL A 99 14.45 6.83 -7.61
CA VAL A 99 15.87 6.83 -7.25
C VAL A 99 16.19 5.48 -6.63
N PHE A 100 16.86 4.63 -7.43
CA PHE A 100 17.18 3.28 -6.99
C PHE A 100 18.32 3.25 -5.98
N VAL A 101 18.09 2.52 -4.90
CA VAL A 101 19.09 2.19 -3.89
C VAL A 101 19.25 0.68 -3.84
N ASP A 102 20.48 0.24 -3.64
CA ASP A 102 20.83 -1.16 -3.63
C ASP A 102 20.34 -1.88 -2.36
N VAL A 103 20.21 -3.20 -2.43
CA VAL A 103 19.67 -4.04 -1.35
C VAL A 103 20.78 -4.64 -0.49
N ASN A 104 20.39 -5.19 0.66
CA ASN A 104 21.21 -6.11 1.42
C ASN A 104 21.09 -7.51 0.79
N PRO A 105 22.19 -8.20 0.45
CA PRO A 105 22.15 -9.48 -0.27
C PRO A 105 21.60 -10.66 0.55
N GLU A 106 21.51 -10.53 1.88
CA GLU A 106 20.97 -11.57 2.77
C GLU A 106 19.46 -11.46 2.96
N THR A 107 18.94 -10.22 2.98
CA THR A 107 17.52 -9.95 3.23
C THR A 107 16.75 -9.58 1.96
N TYR A 108 17.46 -9.18 0.90
CA TYR A 108 16.94 -8.61 -0.34
C TYR A 108 16.12 -7.32 -0.18
N ASN A 109 16.08 -6.75 1.03
CA ASN A 109 15.44 -5.48 1.32
C ASN A 109 16.42 -4.31 1.12
N ILE A 110 15.89 -3.11 0.92
CA ILE A 110 16.68 -1.89 0.74
C ILE A 110 17.67 -1.70 1.91
N SER A 111 18.94 -1.40 1.59
CA SER A 111 19.99 -1.15 2.59
C SER A 111 19.85 0.26 3.20
N PRO A 112 19.52 0.43 4.49
CA PRO A 112 19.36 1.75 5.10
C PRO A 112 20.62 2.62 5.01
N GLU A 113 21.81 2.01 5.15
CA GLU A 113 23.11 2.67 5.08
C GLU A 113 23.43 3.27 3.69
N LYS A 114 22.70 2.86 2.66
CA LYS A 114 22.82 3.37 1.29
C LYS A 114 21.79 4.45 0.96
N ILE A 115 20.70 4.56 1.74
CA ILE A 115 19.61 5.53 1.49
C ILE A 115 20.12 6.96 1.61
N GLU A 116 20.82 7.29 2.69
CA GLU A 116 21.19 8.69 2.98
C GLU A 116 22.08 9.30 1.88
N LYS A 117 22.89 8.47 1.20
CA LYS A 117 23.73 8.89 0.06
C LYS A 117 22.93 9.21 -1.20
N ALA A 118 21.70 8.71 -1.32
CA ALA A 118 20.82 8.93 -2.46
C ALA A 118 19.88 10.13 -2.26
N ILE A 119 19.84 10.71 -1.05
CA ILE A 119 18.97 11.86 -0.75
C ILE A 119 19.47 13.11 -1.48
N THR A 120 18.54 13.81 -2.09
CA THR A 120 18.74 15.11 -2.72
C THR A 120 17.70 16.11 -2.22
N LYS A 121 17.81 17.38 -2.62
CA LYS A 121 16.78 18.39 -2.35
C LYS A 121 15.40 18.08 -2.97
N LYS A 122 15.36 17.14 -3.92
CA LYS A 122 14.13 16.70 -4.60
C LYS A 122 13.51 15.47 -3.93
N THR A 123 14.22 14.80 -3.02
CA THR A 123 13.68 13.63 -2.33
C THR A 123 12.49 14.03 -1.46
N ARG A 124 11.40 13.27 -1.57
CA ARG A 124 10.18 13.48 -0.77
C ARG A 124 9.73 12.24 -0.01
N ALA A 125 10.05 11.06 -0.52
CA ALA A 125 9.64 9.83 0.09
C ALA A 125 10.67 8.72 -0.06
N ILE A 126 10.59 7.75 0.85
CA ILE A 126 11.25 6.46 0.80
C ILE A 126 10.16 5.40 0.69
N MET A 127 10.32 4.47 -0.23
CA MET A 127 9.41 3.35 -0.46
C MET A 127 10.15 2.03 -0.21
N PRO A 128 10.28 1.60 1.05
CA PRO A 128 10.82 0.28 1.36
C PRO A 128 9.85 -0.80 0.90
N VAL A 129 10.38 -1.99 0.62
CA VAL A 129 9.60 -3.15 0.19
C VAL A 129 9.89 -4.28 1.18
N ASP A 130 8.86 -4.92 1.69
CA ASP A 130 8.98 -6.10 2.57
C ASP A 130 9.06 -7.38 1.72
N LEU A 131 10.23 -7.61 1.13
CA LEU A 131 10.38 -8.63 0.11
C LEU A 131 10.21 -10.04 0.67
N TYR A 132 9.45 -10.87 -0.04
CA TYR A 132 9.17 -12.27 0.31
C TYR A 132 8.55 -12.47 1.71
N GLY A 133 7.94 -11.42 2.27
CA GLY A 133 7.33 -11.45 3.59
C GLY A 133 8.29 -11.20 4.75
N LEU A 134 9.55 -10.83 4.46
CA LEU A 134 10.50 -10.33 5.44
C LEU A 134 10.42 -8.79 5.49
N PRO A 135 10.03 -8.19 6.63
CA PRO A 135 10.00 -6.74 6.74
C PRO A 135 11.37 -6.10 6.55
N ALA A 136 11.41 -4.91 5.93
CA ALA A 136 12.63 -4.12 5.84
C ALA A 136 13.14 -3.70 7.23
N ASP A 137 14.40 -3.25 7.32
CA ASP A 137 14.93 -2.73 8.59
C ASP A 137 14.37 -1.32 8.85
N MET A 138 13.13 -1.29 9.34
CA MET A 138 12.31 -0.08 9.35
C MET A 138 12.75 0.97 10.37
N GLN A 139 13.43 0.59 11.45
CA GLN A 139 13.86 1.56 12.47
C GLN A 139 14.90 2.55 11.90
N PRO A 140 16.03 2.11 11.30
CA PRO A 140 16.95 3.02 10.64
C PRO A 140 16.30 3.83 9.50
N ILE A 141 15.40 3.22 8.72
CA ILE A 141 14.70 3.92 7.64
C ILE A 141 13.83 5.05 8.21
N LYS A 142 13.12 4.80 9.32
CA LYS A 142 12.32 5.82 10.02
C LYS A 142 13.19 6.96 10.52
N GLU A 143 14.32 6.66 11.14
CA GLU A 143 15.27 7.67 11.64
C GLU A 143 15.82 8.55 10.51
N ILE A 144 16.15 7.97 9.36
CA ILE A 144 16.58 8.71 8.16
C ILE A 144 15.44 9.58 7.64
N ALA A 145 14.23 9.04 7.52
CA ALA A 145 13.08 9.78 7.02
C ALA A 145 12.74 10.99 7.91
N GLU A 146 12.71 10.81 9.23
CA GLU A 146 12.46 11.89 10.20
C GLU A 146 13.53 12.97 10.13
N LYS A 147 14.81 12.59 10.06
CA LYS A 147 15.94 13.52 9.95
C LYS A 147 15.83 14.44 8.72
N HIS A 148 15.30 13.92 7.62
CA HIS A 148 15.23 14.63 6.33
C HIS A 148 13.82 15.11 5.97
N GLY A 149 12.83 14.92 6.86
CA GLY A 149 11.43 15.29 6.61
C GLY A 149 10.80 14.55 5.43
N LEU A 150 11.14 13.28 5.23
CA LEU A 150 10.66 12.42 4.15
C LEU A 150 9.48 11.57 4.62
N LEU A 151 8.55 11.30 3.70
CA LEU A 151 7.49 10.31 3.91
C LEU A 151 8.01 8.89 3.73
N ILE A 152 7.38 7.93 4.39
CA ILE A 152 7.59 6.50 4.18
C ILE A 152 6.29 5.88 3.69
N ILE A 153 6.33 5.32 2.48
CA ILE A 153 5.24 4.52 1.91
C ILE A 153 5.75 3.08 1.81
N GLU A 154 5.37 2.23 2.74
CA GLU A 154 5.86 0.84 2.83
C GLU A 154 5.10 -0.06 1.86
N ASP A 155 5.81 -0.68 0.91
CA ASP A 155 5.27 -1.72 0.03
C ASP A 155 5.29 -3.07 0.76
N ALA A 156 4.20 -3.34 1.48
CA ALA A 156 3.97 -4.54 2.26
C ALA A 156 3.22 -5.62 1.45
N ALA A 157 3.26 -5.56 0.11
CA ALA A 157 2.46 -6.42 -0.77
C ALA A 157 2.74 -7.92 -0.61
N GLN A 158 3.80 -8.32 0.10
CA GLN A 158 4.19 -9.72 0.34
C GLN A 158 4.23 -10.08 1.84
N ALA A 159 3.88 -9.16 2.74
CA ALA A 159 4.17 -9.25 4.17
C ALA A 159 2.92 -9.29 5.06
N HIS A 160 1.85 -9.94 4.59
CA HIS A 160 0.61 -10.09 5.37
C HIS A 160 0.87 -10.83 6.68
N GLY A 161 0.74 -10.13 7.80
CA GLY A 161 0.96 -10.69 9.13
C GLY A 161 2.43 -10.80 9.57
N ALA A 162 3.38 -10.34 8.75
CA ALA A 162 4.78 -10.19 9.16
C ALA A 162 4.91 -9.18 10.30
N LYS A 163 6.03 -9.21 11.02
CA LYS A 163 6.30 -8.27 12.12
C LYS A 163 7.76 -7.83 12.15
N TYR A 164 7.98 -6.53 12.22
CA TYR A 164 9.26 -5.92 12.56
C TYR A 164 9.20 -5.39 13.99
N LYS A 165 10.12 -5.86 14.86
CA LYS A 165 10.14 -5.51 16.30
C LYS A 165 8.77 -5.66 16.99
N GLY A 166 8.06 -6.74 16.64
CA GLY A 166 6.74 -7.07 17.21
C GLY A 166 5.57 -6.26 16.64
N LYS A 167 5.80 -5.31 15.74
CA LYS A 167 4.76 -4.49 15.10
C LYS A 167 4.57 -4.88 13.63
N PRO A 168 3.33 -4.78 13.09
CA PRO A 168 3.06 -5.08 11.69
C PRO A 168 3.62 -4.00 10.74
N PRO A 169 3.72 -4.29 9.42
CA PRO A 169 3.97 -3.27 8.40
C PRO A 169 2.99 -2.10 8.52
N GLY A 170 3.49 -0.89 8.25
CA GLY A 170 2.79 0.38 8.45
C GLY A 170 3.02 1.01 9.83
N ALA A 171 3.52 0.27 10.82
CA ALA A 171 3.73 0.81 12.17
C ALA A 171 4.88 1.82 12.25
N PHE A 172 5.79 1.80 11.29
CA PHE A 172 6.94 2.71 11.17
C PHE A 172 6.84 3.60 9.92
N ALA A 173 5.73 3.53 9.18
CA ALA A 173 5.52 4.24 7.92
C ALA A 173 4.34 5.21 8.03
N ASP A 174 4.26 6.16 7.10
CA ASP A 174 3.12 7.08 7.00
C ASP A 174 1.92 6.39 6.33
N ALA A 175 2.20 5.49 5.39
CA ALA A 175 1.23 4.53 4.86
C ALA A 175 1.91 3.21 4.52
N ALA A 176 1.14 2.12 4.53
CA ALA A 176 1.56 0.83 4.01
C ALA A 176 0.56 0.31 2.98
N CYS A 177 1.04 -0.45 2.00
CA CYS A 177 0.24 -0.92 0.87
C CYS A 177 0.29 -2.45 0.76
N TRP A 178 -0.86 -3.08 0.52
CA TRP A 178 -1.00 -4.52 0.36
C TRP A 178 -1.55 -4.91 -1.00
N SER A 179 -1.20 -6.11 -1.44
CA SER A 179 -1.78 -6.77 -2.61
C SER A 179 -2.53 -8.01 -2.15
N PHE A 180 -3.73 -8.20 -2.67
CA PHE A 180 -4.53 -9.41 -2.50
C PHE A 180 -4.64 -10.21 -3.80
N TYR A 181 -3.61 -10.12 -4.65
CA TYR A 181 -3.50 -10.91 -5.87
C TYR A 181 -3.56 -12.42 -5.56
N ALA A 182 -3.91 -13.24 -6.56
CA ALA A 182 -4.14 -14.68 -6.43
C ALA A 182 -3.01 -15.47 -5.72
N SER A 183 -1.76 -15.02 -5.83
CA SER A 183 -0.60 -15.68 -5.22
C SER A 183 -0.22 -15.19 -3.82
N LYS A 184 -0.93 -14.21 -3.27
CA LYS A 184 -0.60 -13.57 -1.99
C LYS A 184 -1.10 -14.39 -0.80
N ASN A 185 -0.54 -14.16 0.39
CA ASN A 185 -0.90 -14.87 1.62
C ASN A 185 -2.39 -14.73 1.97
N ILE A 186 -2.99 -13.58 1.63
CA ILE A 186 -4.43 -13.32 1.67
C ILE A 186 -4.82 -12.88 0.26
N THR A 187 -5.90 -13.44 -0.28
CA THR A 187 -6.31 -13.17 -1.67
C THR A 187 -7.79 -12.83 -1.80
N THR A 188 -8.08 -11.92 -2.73
CA THR A 188 -9.43 -11.62 -3.23
C THR A 188 -9.52 -11.86 -4.74
N GLY A 189 -8.60 -12.67 -5.28
CA GLY A 189 -8.33 -12.78 -6.72
C GLY A 189 -7.51 -11.60 -7.21
N GLU A 190 -8.13 -10.42 -7.23
CA GLU A 190 -7.50 -9.11 -7.38
C GLU A 190 -7.94 -8.20 -6.24
N GLY A 191 -7.02 -7.37 -5.75
CA GLY A 191 -7.32 -6.43 -4.66
C GLY A 191 -6.07 -5.78 -4.10
N GLY A 192 -6.29 -4.70 -3.36
CA GLY A 192 -5.27 -4.07 -2.55
C GLY A 192 -5.87 -3.32 -1.36
N MET A 193 -4.99 -2.85 -0.48
CA MET A 193 -5.35 -2.05 0.68
C MET A 193 -4.27 -1.02 0.92
N VAL A 194 -4.65 0.17 1.35
CA VAL A 194 -3.74 1.11 2.04
C VAL A 194 -4.16 1.21 3.49
N THR A 195 -3.21 1.23 4.42
CA THR A 195 -3.47 1.62 5.82
C THR A 195 -2.61 2.80 6.20
N THR A 196 -3.12 3.57 7.14
CA THR A 196 -2.43 4.74 7.69
C THR A 196 -3.02 5.08 9.06
N ASN A 197 -2.24 5.83 9.86
CA ASN A 197 -2.69 6.43 11.11
C ASN A 197 -2.97 7.94 10.98
N ASP A 198 -2.75 8.49 9.78
CA ASP A 198 -3.00 9.89 9.43
C ASP A 198 -4.44 10.05 8.92
N ASP A 199 -5.22 10.87 9.61
CA ASP A 199 -6.63 11.11 9.31
C ASP A 199 -6.81 11.90 7.99
N GLU A 200 -5.91 12.83 7.69
CA GLU A 200 -5.95 13.63 6.45
C GLU A 200 -5.56 12.81 5.23
N LEU A 201 -4.52 11.98 5.36
CA LEU A 201 -4.11 11.07 4.28
C LEU A 201 -5.21 10.06 4.00
N ALA A 202 -5.83 9.50 5.03
CA ALA A 202 -6.96 8.58 4.89
C ALA A 202 -8.16 9.24 4.19
N GLU A 203 -8.50 10.49 4.55
CA GLU A 203 -9.60 11.23 3.93
C GLU A 203 -9.32 11.47 2.43
N LYS A 204 -8.12 11.99 2.10
CA LYS A 204 -7.69 12.20 0.70
C LYS A 204 -7.77 10.91 -0.11
N MET A 205 -7.25 9.80 0.43
CA MET A 205 -7.29 8.50 -0.25
C MET A 205 -8.72 8.00 -0.47
N ARG A 206 -9.65 8.21 0.47
CA ARG A 206 -11.06 7.84 0.29
C ARG A 206 -11.73 8.65 -0.81
N PHE A 207 -11.45 9.95 -0.89
CA PHE A 207 -11.95 10.79 -1.98
C PHE A 207 -11.35 10.35 -3.31
N MET A 208 -10.02 10.26 -3.37
CA MET A 208 -9.29 9.88 -4.58
C MET A 208 -9.67 8.50 -5.10
N ARG A 209 -10.05 7.54 -4.25
CA ARG A 209 -10.57 6.23 -4.70
C ARG A 209 -11.89 6.32 -5.48
N SER A 210 -12.64 7.41 -5.31
CA SER A 210 -13.97 7.59 -5.91
C SER A 210 -14.05 8.94 -6.65
N HIS A 211 -13.23 9.13 -7.68
CA HIS A 211 -13.20 10.32 -8.54
C HIS A 211 -12.97 11.65 -7.79
N GLY A 212 -12.34 11.60 -6.61
CA GLY A 212 -12.15 12.76 -5.75
C GLY A 212 -13.43 13.25 -5.08
N GLU A 213 -14.50 12.44 -5.07
CA GLU A 213 -15.80 12.79 -4.51
C GLU A 213 -15.81 12.71 -2.98
N LYS A 214 -16.19 13.83 -2.35
CA LYS A 214 -16.54 13.86 -0.92
C LYS A 214 -18.00 13.49 -0.69
N GLU A 215 -18.86 13.93 -1.61
CA GLU A 215 -20.27 13.60 -1.70
C GLU A 215 -20.56 13.19 -3.14
N LYS A 216 -21.62 12.39 -3.35
CA LYS A 216 -21.98 11.89 -4.67
C LYS A 216 -22.08 13.02 -5.70
N TYR A 217 -21.35 12.91 -6.80
CA TYR A 217 -21.24 13.92 -7.86
C TYR A 217 -20.66 15.28 -7.44
N LYS A 218 -19.92 15.34 -6.32
CA LYS A 218 -19.20 16.53 -5.85
C LYS A 218 -17.72 16.21 -5.64
N SER A 219 -16.95 16.26 -6.72
CA SER A 219 -15.49 16.11 -6.71
C SER A 219 -14.80 17.37 -6.17
N LEU A 220 -13.91 17.19 -5.20
CA LEU A 220 -13.08 18.27 -4.63
C LEU A 220 -11.63 18.24 -5.16
N MET A 221 -11.22 17.11 -5.71
CA MET A 221 -9.88 16.89 -6.24
C MET A 221 -9.94 15.87 -7.38
N LEU A 222 -8.80 15.64 -8.04
CA LEU A 222 -8.69 14.54 -9.00
C LEU A 222 -8.64 13.20 -8.24
N GLY A 223 -9.18 12.16 -8.88
CA GLY A 223 -9.17 10.80 -8.34
C GLY A 223 -9.26 9.74 -9.43
N HIS A 224 -9.55 8.53 -9.00
CA HIS A 224 -9.59 7.27 -9.73
C HIS A 224 -10.85 6.49 -9.33
N ASN A 225 -11.01 5.27 -9.89
CA ASN A 225 -12.08 4.33 -9.57
C ASN A 225 -11.60 2.90 -9.79
#